data_AF-A0A962D714-F1
#
_entry.id   AF-A0A962D714-F1
#
_cell.length_a   1.000
_cell.length_b   1.000
_cell.length_c   1.000
_cell.angle_alpha   90.00
_cell.angle_beta   90.00
_cell.angle_gamma   90.00
#
_symmetry.space_group_name_H-M   'P 1'
#
loop_
_entity.id
_entity.type
_entity.pdbx_description
1 polymer ?
#
loop_
_entity_poly.entity_id
_entity_poly.type
_entity_poly.pdbx_seq_one_letter_code
_entity_poly.pdbx_strand_id
1 'polypeptide(L)'
;SLRPDRHGRRRFVGQLIGAGGGLLLGLPLRAESYLTAEEARELIFPGLIMSAQSVSLSSDQKKAIEKASKVRVRQLQIDGWQGPEGEWFILDQVIGKHENIDLAVGLDQHGAVVGIEVLTYRESYGDEVRNPRWRAQFHGHDGSEHLQLDEQIHNISGATLSCAHITDGINRLTQTWRLVLSQR
;
A
#
# COMPACT_ATOMS: atom_id res chain seq x y z
N SER A 1 38.43 78.12 -22.44
CA SER A 1 39.19 78.08 -23.70
C SER A 1 39.12 76.65 -24.26
N LEU A 2 38.68 76.52 -25.52
CA LEU A 2 38.79 75.37 -26.44
C LEU A 2 37.91 74.10 -26.21
N ARG A 3 36.86 73.98 -27.05
CA ARG A 3 36.32 72.71 -27.62
C ARG A 3 37.23 72.27 -28.80
N PRO A 4 37.25 71.01 -29.30
CA PRO A 4 36.16 70.35 -30.09
C PRO A 4 35.93 68.87 -29.69
N ASP A 5 34.72 68.30 -29.72
CA ASP A 5 33.84 67.90 -30.84
C ASP A 5 34.40 66.77 -31.75
N ARG A 6 33.72 65.61 -31.75
CA ARG A 6 33.37 64.84 -32.97
C ARG A 6 32.26 63.82 -32.69
N HIS A 7 31.11 64.09 -33.30
CA HIS A 7 29.98 63.20 -33.59
C HIS A 7 30.36 61.91 -34.33
N GLY A 8 29.52 60.86 -34.19
CA GLY A 8 29.20 59.99 -35.34
C GLY A 8 28.84 58.52 -35.12
N ARG A 9 27.57 58.24 -34.74
CA ARG A 9 26.63 57.25 -35.36
C ARG A 9 27.11 55.84 -35.76
N ARG A 10 26.47 54.80 -35.17
CA ARG A 10 25.60 53.74 -35.77
C ARG A 10 25.87 52.29 -35.32
N ARG A 11 24.84 51.72 -34.66
CA ARG A 11 24.20 50.38 -34.76
C ARG A 11 24.98 49.26 -35.47
N PHE A 12 25.10 48.07 -34.86
CA PHE A 12 24.35 46.86 -35.20
C PHE A 12 24.60 45.69 -34.21
N VAL A 13 23.68 44.75 -34.24
CA VAL A 13 23.34 43.66 -33.30
C VAL A 13 24.19 42.39 -33.49
N GLY A 14 24.35 41.61 -32.41
CA GLY A 14 24.64 40.15 -32.42
C GLY A 14 25.01 39.68 -31.00
N GLN A 15 24.09 39.16 -30.17
CA GLN A 15 23.78 37.71 -29.98
C GLN A 15 25.05 36.85 -29.78
N LEU A 16 25.23 35.97 -28.79
CA LEU A 16 24.38 35.41 -27.71
C LEU A 16 25.34 34.91 -26.61
N ILE A 17 25.06 35.25 -25.35
CA ILE A 17 25.60 34.57 -24.16
C ILE A 17 24.69 33.38 -23.89
N GLY A 18 25.26 32.23 -23.53
CA GLY A 18 24.52 31.26 -22.72
C GLY A 18 24.93 29.81 -22.93
N ALA A 19 25.96 29.39 -22.21
CA ALA A 19 26.18 27.98 -21.88
C ALA A 19 24.95 27.42 -21.15
N GLY A 20 24.59 26.18 -21.46
CA GLY A 20 23.47 25.51 -20.79
C GLY A 20 23.42 24.03 -21.14
N GLY A 21 24.40 23.27 -20.67
CA GLY A 21 24.28 21.81 -20.61
C GLY A 21 23.10 21.47 -19.69
N GLY A 22 22.00 21.01 -20.27
CA GLY A 22 20.84 20.53 -19.53
C GLY A 22 21.18 19.22 -18.82
N LEU A 23 21.52 19.29 -17.54
CA LEU A 23 21.51 18.13 -16.66
C LEU A 23 20.03 17.77 -16.44
N LEU A 24 19.53 16.76 -17.15
CA LEU A 24 18.24 16.13 -16.83
C LEU A 24 18.38 15.42 -15.49
N LEU A 25 18.15 16.15 -14.40
CA LEU A 25 17.94 15.57 -13.08
C LEU A 25 16.63 14.78 -13.15
N GLY A 26 16.73 13.46 -13.33
CA GLY A 26 15.60 12.56 -13.12
C GLY A 26 15.09 12.75 -11.69
N LEU A 27 13.89 13.29 -11.53
CA LEU A 27 13.25 13.33 -10.22
C LEU A 27 13.01 11.88 -9.79
N PRO A 28 13.44 11.48 -8.58
CA PRO A 28 13.03 10.19 -8.07
C PRO A 28 11.50 10.23 -7.94
N LEU A 29 10.81 9.34 -8.65
CA LEU A 29 9.45 8.93 -8.31
C LEU A 29 9.53 8.39 -6.88
N ARG A 30 9.32 9.25 -5.88
CA ARG A 30 9.30 8.85 -4.48
C ARG A 30 8.01 8.09 -4.27
N ALA A 31 8.12 6.80 -4.02
CA ALA A 31 7.09 6.06 -3.30
C ALA A 31 6.79 6.84 -2.02
N GLU A 32 5.56 7.33 -1.87
CA GLU A 32 5.13 8.00 -0.65
C GLU A 32 4.78 6.91 0.37
N SER A 33 5.61 6.80 1.40
CA SER A 33 5.35 5.96 2.58
C SER A 33 4.47 6.77 3.51
N TYR A 34 3.24 6.32 3.75
CA TYR A 34 2.22 7.07 4.49
C TYR A 34 2.18 6.70 5.97
N LEU A 35 2.44 5.43 6.29
CA LEU A 35 2.47 4.91 7.64
C LEU A 35 3.61 3.90 7.76
N THR A 36 4.32 3.96 8.88
CA THR A 36 5.22 2.88 9.30
C THR A 36 4.41 1.69 9.82
N ALA A 37 5.01 0.50 9.84
CA ALA A 37 4.37 -0.69 10.41
C ALA A 37 4.07 -0.49 11.90
N GLU A 38 4.94 0.20 12.62
CA GLU A 38 4.78 0.53 14.03
C GLU A 38 3.61 1.47 14.28
N GLU A 39 3.47 2.54 13.49
CA GLU A 39 2.32 3.46 13.58
C GLU A 39 1.01 2.76 13.25
N ALA A 40 0.99 1.95 12.18
CA ALA A 40 -0.18 1.17 11.82
C ALA A 40 -0.58 0.17 12.91
N ARG A 41 0.40 -0.46 13.57
CA ARG A 41 0.15 -1.37 14.69
C ARG A 41 -0.46 -0.63 15.89
N GLU A 42 0.03 0.57 16.20
CA GLU A 42 -0.55 1.39 17.27
C GLU A 42 -1.97 1.87 16.94
N LEU A 43 -2.27 2.15 15.67
CA LEU A 43 -3.61 2.51 15.23
C LEU A 43 -4.60 1.33 15.31
N ILE A 44 -4.17 0.13 14.92
CA ILE A 44 -5.03 -1.07 14.88
C ILE A 44 -5.16 -1.72 16.26
N PHE A 45 -4.07 -1.81 17.03
CA PHE A 45 -4.02 -2.43 18.35
C PHE A 45 -3.36 -1.50 19.39
N PRO A 46 -4.05 -0.43 19.83
CA PRO A 46 -3.48 0.56 20.73
C PRO A 46 -2.97 -0.06 22.03
N GLY A 47 -1.68 0.12 22.33
CA GLY A 47 -1.05 -0.40 23.55
C GLY A 47 -0.95 -1.93 23.66
N LEU A 48 -1.33 -2.72 22.65
CA LEU A 48 -1.21 -4.17 22.69
C LEU A 48 0.25 -4.59 22.49
N ILE A 49 0.77 -5.38 23.42
CA ILE A 49 2.13 -5.94 23.33
C ILE A 49 2.06 -7.18 22.45
N MET A 50 2.73 -7.15 21.30
CA MET A 50 2.75 -8.25 20.34
C MET A 50 4.20 -8.67 20.05
N SER A 51 4.40 -9.95 19.73
CA SER A 51 5.72 -10.51 19.41
C SER A 51 5.85 -10.74 17.92
N ALA A 52 6.98 -10.35 17.32
CA ALA A 52 7.24 -10.56 15.90
C ALA A 52 7.23 -12.07 15.57
N GLN A 53 6.57 -12.42 14.46
CA GLN A 53 6.42 -13.77 13.96
C GLN A 53 6.70 -13.80 12.46
N SER A 54 7.33 -14.87 12.00
CA SER A 54 7.48 -15.17 10.58
C SER A 54 7.07 -16.62 10.34
N VAL A 55 6.04 -16.79 9.52
CA VAL A 55 5.41 -18.09 9.25
C VAL A 55 5.60 -18.45 7.79
N SER A 56 6.31 -19.54 7.54
CA SER A 56 6.44 -20.11 6.19
C SER A 56 5.30 -21.08 5.90
N LEU A 57 4.65 -20.90 4.75
CA LEU A 57 3.57 -21.71 4.23
C LEU A 57 4.11 -22.92 3.45
N SER A 58 3.60 -24.11 3.76
CA SER A 58 3.83 -25.28 2.94
C SER A 58 3.09 -25.19 1.60
N SER A 59 3.50 -25.99 0.61
CA SER A 59 2.81 -26.11 -0.67
C SER A 59 1.35 -26.54 -0.53
N ASP A 60 1.03 -27.36 0.47
CA ASP A 60 -0.33 -27.83 0.72
C ASP A 60 -1.18 -26.76 1.40
N GLN A 61 -0.61 -26.02 2.36
CA GLN A 61 -1.26 -24.85 2.96
C GLN A 61 -1.55 -23.79 1.90
N LYS A 62 -0.58 -23.49 1.03
CA LYS A 62 -0.75 -22.58 -0.10
C LYS A 62 -1.95 -22.99 -0.97
N LYS A 63 -2.01 -24.24 -1.43
CA LYS A 63 -3.11 -24.74 -2.26
C LYS A 63 -4.45 -24.68 -1.54
N ALA A 64 -4.49 -25.00 -0.25
CA ALA A 64 -5.70 -24.92 0.56
C ALA A 64 -6.21 -23.49 0.67
N ILE A 65 -5.32 -22.52 0.91
CA ILE A 65 -5.64 -21.09 0.96
C ILE A 65 -6.14 -20.60 -0.39
N GLU A 66 -5.46 -20.94 -1.50
CA GLU A 66 -5.88 -20.55 -2.85
C GLU A 66 -7.27 -21.09 -3.20
N LYS A 67 -7.54 -22.35 -2.81
CA LYS A 67 -8.85 -22.97 -3.01
C LYS A 67 -9.96 -22.31 -2.19
N ALA A 68 -9.68 -22.02 -0.91
CA ALA A 68 -10.69 -21.47 0.01
C ALA A 68 -10.98 -19.99 -0.28
N SER A 69 -9.94 -19.20 -0.54
CA SER A 69 -10.07 -17.76 -0.81
C SER A 69 -10.42 -17.43 -2.25
N LYS A 70 -10.21 -18.37 -3.19
CA LYS A 70 -10.25 -18.15 -4.65
C LYS A 70 -9.18 -17.16 -5.15
N VAL A 71 -8.19 -16.84 -4.31
CA VAL A 71 -7.14 -15.85 -4.59
C VAL A 71 -5.78 -16.54 -4.64
N ARG A 72 -4.96 -16.18 -5.63
CA ARG A 72 -3.60 -16.73 -5.76
C ARG A 72 -2.70 -16.27 -4.60
N VAL A 73 -1.98 -17.21 -4.01
CA VAL A 73 -1.00 -16.93 -2.95
C VAL A 73 0.36 -16.70 -3.59
N ARG A 74 0.89 -15.48 -3.46
CA ARG A 74 2.14 -15.06 -4.09
C ARG A 74 3.32 -15.12 -3.13
N GLN A 75 3.17 -14.64 -1.90
CA GLN A 75 4.17 -14.83 -0.85
C GLN A 75 3.88 -16.11 -0.06
N LEU A 76 4.92 -16.89 0.20
CA LEU A 76 4.86 -18.08 1.07
C LEU A 76 5.37 -17.78 2.48
N GLN A 77 5.76 -16.55 2.75
CA GLN A 77 6.17 -16.10 4.06
C GLN A 77 5.18 -15.03 4.50
N ILE A 78 4.65 -15.22 5.70
CA ILE A 78 3.76 -14.28 6.36
C ILE A 78 4.56 -13.66 7.48
N ASP A 79 4.82 -12.36 7.37
CA ASP A 79 5.51 -11.59 8.38
C ASP A 79 4.49 -10.75 9.16
N GLY A 80 4.64 -10.72 10.47
CA GLY A 80 3.67 -10.04 11.31
C GLY A 80 4.05 -10.09 12.79
N TRP A 81 3.09 -9.78 13.63
CA TRP A 81 3.19 -9.87 15.07
C TRP A 81 1.96 -10.59 15.61
N GLN A 82 2.16 -11.42 16.64
CA GLN A 82 1.09 -12.13 17.33
C GLN A 82 0.89 -11.55 18.73
N GLY A 83 -0.36 -11.27 19.08
CA GLY A 83 -0.79 -10.85 20.41
C GLY A 83 -0.91 -12.02 21.38
N PRO A 84 -1.04 -11.73 22.68
CA PRO A 84 -1.07 -12.76 23.72
C PRO A 84 -2.31 -13.65 23.67
N GLU A 85 -3.43 -13.17 23.11
CA GLU A 85 -4.68 -13.93 23.01
C GLU A 85 -4.85 -14.61 21.64
N GLY A 86 -3.86 -14.48 20.75
CA GLY A 86 -3.87 -15.06 19.41
C GLY A 86 -4.29 -14.07 18.32
N GLU A 87 -4.33 -12.77 18.62
CA GLU A 87 -4.51 -11.71 17.64
C GLU A 87 -3.33 -11.65 16.68
N TRP A 88 -3.56 -11.22 15.44
CA TRP A 88 -2.52 -11.11 14.43
C TRP A 88 -2.51 -9.73 13.80
N PHE A 89 -1.33 -9.12 13.75
CA PHE A 89 -1.04 -7.95 12.94
C PHE A 89 -0.11 -8.39 11.80
N ILE A 90 -0.61 -8.39 10.57
CA ILE A 90 0.04 -8.99 9.40
C ILE A 90 0.46 -7.88 8.44
N LEU A 91 1.69 -7.96 7.95
CA LEU A 91 2.13 -7.17 6.80
C LEU A 91 1.87 -7.95 5.53
N ASP A 92 1.16 -7.33 4.61
CA ASP A 92 0.77 -7.95 3.35
C ASP A 92 1.04 -7.02 2.17
N GLN A 93 1.08 -7.60 0.98
CA GLN A 93 1.27 -6.84 -0.23
C GLN A 93 0.35 -7.36 -1.33
N VAL A 94 -0.43 -6.43 -1.91
CA VAL A 94 -1.31 -6.69 -3.03
C VAL A 94 -0.84 -5.93 -4.27
N ILE A 95 -1.27 -6.40 -5.43
CA ILE A 95 -0.91 -5.78 -6.71
C ILE A 95 -1.78 -4.54 -6.90
N GLY A 96 -1.20 -3.41 -7.29
CA GLY A 96 -1.93 -2.26 -7.82
C GLY A 96 -2.10 -2.37 -9.34
N LYS A 97 -2.36 -1.24 -10.00
CA LYS A 97 -2.38 -1.18 -11.47
C LYS A 97 -0.98 -1.30 -12.09
N HIS A 98 0.01 -0.71 -11.44
CA HIS A 98 1.38 -0.61 -11.92
C HIS A 98 2.39 -0.96 -10.84
N GLU A 99 2.08 -0.73 -9.57
CA GLU A 99 2.97 -0.94 -8.45
C GLU A 99 2.27 -1.71 -7.33
N ASN A 100 3.04 -2.28 -6.41
CA ASN A 100 2.46 -2.95 -5.25
C ASN A 100 1.91 -1.97 -4.23
N ILE A 101 0.87 -2.40 -3.51
CA ILE A 101 0.27 -1.71 -2.36
C ILE A 101 0.64 -2.50 -1.11
N ASP A 102 1.30 -1.84 -0.17
CA ASP A 102 1.68 -2.48 1.09
C ASP A 102 0.61 -2.19 2.14
N LEU A 103 0.16 -3.24 2.82
CA LEU A 103 -0.94 -3.21 3.77
C LEU A 103 -0.48 -3.72 5.13
N ALA A 104 -1.07 -3.17 6.19
CA ALA A 104 -1.13 -3.79 7.50
C ALA A 104 -2.56 -4.24 7.77
N VAL A 105 -2.75 -5.46 8.26
CA VAL A 105 -4.07 -6.02 8.56
C VAL A 105 -4.07 -6.59 9.97
N GLY A 106 -5.02 -6.13 10.80
CA GLY A 106 -5.28 -6.69 12.11
C GLY A 106 -6.41 -7.71 12.06
N LEU A 107 -6.18 -8.88 12.64
CA LEU A 107 -7.17 -9.92 12.90
C LEU A 107 -7.26 -10.16 14.41
N ASP A 108 -8.47 -10.26 14.94
CA ASP A 108 -8.69 -10.65 16.33
C ASP A 108 -8.40 -12.15 16.56
N GLN A 109 -8.56 -12.60 17.80
CA GLN A 109 -8.39 -14.01 18.21
C GLN A 109 -9.40 -14.98 17.56
N HIS A 110 -10.40 -14.48 16.83
CA HIS A 110 -11.38 -15.25 16.07
C HIS A 110 -11.18 -15.15 14.56
N GLY A 111 -10.15 -14.42 14.11
CA GLY A 111 -9.82 -14.23 12.71
C GLY A 111 -10.65 -13.14 12.02
N ALA A 112 -11.43 -12.38 12.78
CA ALA A 112 -12.19 -11.27 12.24
C ALA A 112 -11.29 -10.04 12.07
N VAL A 113 -11.46 -9.32 10.97
CA VAL A 113 -10.70 -8.11 10.69
C VAL A 113 -11.09 -7.01 11.68
N VAL A 114 -10.11 -6.47 12.41
CA VAL A 114 -10.29 -5.33 13.32
C VAL A 114 -9.76 -4.02 12.72
N GLY A 115 -8.92 -4.10 11.70
CA GLY A 115 -8.39 -2.92 11.03
C GLY A 115 -7.52 -3.27 9.83
N ILE A 116 -7.42 -2.34 8.90
CA ILE A 116 -6.55 -2.43 7.72
C ILE A 116 -5.93 -1.06 7.52
N GLU A 117 -4.62 -0.93 7.39
CA GLU A 117 -3.96 0.34 7.05
C GLU A 117 -3.15 0.20 5.77
N VAL A 118 -3.13 1.24 4.95
CA VAL A 118 -2.28 1.30 3.74
C VAL A 118 -0.95 1.96 4.11
N LEU A 119 0.13 1.19 4.06
CA LEU A 119 1.46 1.65 4.48
C LEU A 119 2.16 2.43 3.37
N THR A 120 2.18 1.87 2.17
CA THR A 120 2.81 2.49 1.00
C THR A 120 1.92 2.31 -0.22
N TYR A 121 1.66 3.41 -0.91
CA TYR A 121 0.93 3.44 -2.18
C TYR A 121 1.75 4.22 -3.20
N ARG A 122 2.15 3.54 -4.27
CA ARG A 122 3.17 4.02 -5.21
C ARG A 122 2.60 4.52 -6.53
N GLU A 123 1.27 4.50 -6.68
CA GLU A 123 0.60 4.89 -7.91
C GLU A 123 0.18 6.35 -7.87
N SER A 124 0.10 6.99 -9.04
CA SER A 124 -0.25 8.41 -9.15
C SER A 124 -1.75 8.70 -8.98
N TYR A 125 -2.60 7.67 -9.01
CA TYR A 125 -4.05 7.78 -8.93
C TYR A 125 -4.60 6.54 -8.21
N GLY A 126 -5.73 6.65 -7.52
CA GLY A 126 -6.35 5.52 -6.81
C GLY A 126 -6.04 5.47 -5.31
N ASP A 127 -5.46 6.52 -4.74
CA ASP A 127 -5.11 6.60 -3.32
C ASP A 127 -6.35 6.73 -2.41
N GLU A 128 -7.54 6.82 -2.99
CA GLU A 128 -8.81 6.85 -2.28
C GLU A 128 -9.07 5.58 -1.46
N VAL A 129 -8.41 4.45 -1.78
CA VAL A 129 -8.44 3.23 -0.94
C VAL A 129 -7.87 3.45 0.46
N ARG A 130 -7.14 4.55 0.69
CA ARG A 130 -6.68 4.96 2.03
C ARG A 130 -7.81 5.51 2.89
N ASN A 131 -8.94 5.91 2.29
CA ASN A 131 -10.07 6.49 2.98
C ASN A 131 -10.53 5.58 4.13
N PRO A 132 -10.47 6.03 5.40
CA PRO A 132 -10.84 5.21 6.55
C PRO A 132 -12.26 4.65 6.49
N ARG A 133 -13.20 5.41 5.91
CA ARG A 133 -14.59 4.96 5.74
C ARG A 133 -14.70 3.79 4.77
N TRP A 134 -13.91 3.80 3.70
CA TRP A 134 -13.90 2.68 2.76
C TRP A 134 -13.28 1.44 3.39
N ARG A 135 -12.16 1.59 4.11
CA ARG A 135 -11.49 0.49 4.82
C ARG A 135 -12.33 -0.09 5.96
N ALA A 136 -13.16 0.72 6.61
CA ALA A 136 -14.05 0.26 7.68
C ALA A 136 -15.06 -0.81 7.22
N GLN A 137 -15.33 -0.92 5.92
CA GLN A 137 -16.21 -1.98 5.37
C GLN A 137 -15.68 -3.39 5.65
N PHE A 138 -14.37 -3.55 5.84
CA PHE A 138 -13.78 -4.87 6.10
C PHE A 138 -13.92 -5.29 7.57
N HIS A 139 -14.30 -4.40 8.47
CA HIS A 139 -14.33 -4.68 9.91
C HIS A 139 -15.35 -5.76 10.26
N GLY A 140 -14.92 -6.77 11.01
CA GLY A 140 -15.75 -7.90 11.46
C GLY A 140 -15.83 -9.07 10.47
N HIS A 141 -15.29 -8.95 9.26
CA HIS A 141 -15.25 -10.09 8.34
C HIS A 141 -14.18 -11.10 8.77
N ASP A 142 -14.58 -12.36 8.87
CA ASP A 142 -13.78 -13.49 9.39
C ASP A 142 -13.52 -14.58 8.32
N GLY A 143 -13.90 -14.31 7.08
CA GLY A 143 -13.81 -15.26 5.97
C GLY A 143 -14.94 -16.31 5.94
N SER A 144 -16.00 -16.15 6.75
CA SER A 144 -17.22 -16.98 6.63
C SER A 144 -17.98 -16.71 5.32
N GLU A 145 -17.86 -15.50 4.78
CA GLU A 145 -18.33 -15.11 3.46
C GLU A 145 -17.17 -14.68 2.55
N HIS A 146 -17.35 -14.85 1.24
CA HIS A 146 -16.39 -14.38 0.25
C HIS A 146 -16.78 -12.97 -0.18
N LEU A 147 -15.89 -12.00 0.04
CA LEU A 147 -16.13 -10.61 -0.30
C LEU A 147 -15.94 -10.37 -1.79
N GLN A 148 -16.92 -9.71 -2.40
CA GLN A 148 -16.89 -9.27 -3.79
C GLN A 148 -17.14 -7.77 -3.85
N LEU A 149 -16.44 -7.11 -4.78
CA LEU A 149 -16.68 -5.71 -5.11
C LEU A 149 -18.09 -5.54 -5.69
N ASP A 150 -18.69 -4.39 -5.36
CA ASP A 150 -20.05 -4.00 -5.76
C ASP A 150 -21.17 -4.91 -5.21
N GLU A 151 -20.82 -5.91 -4.39
CA GLU A 151 -21.74 -6.69 -3.59
C GLU A 151 -21.56 -6.37 -2.09
N GLN A 152 -20.53 -6.93 -1.45
CA GLN A 152 -20.26 -6.72 -0.02
C GLN A 152 -19.39 -5.49 0.22
N ILE A 153 -18.49 -5.18 -0.72
CA ILE A 153 -17.55 -4.05 -0.61
C ILE A 153 -17.85 -3.04 -1.71
N HIS A 154 -18.14 -1.80 -1.33
CA HIS A 154 -18.35 -0.73 -2.29
C HIS A 154 -17.06 -0.41 -3.05
N ASN A 155 -17.19 -0.20 -4.35
CA ASN A 155 -16.08 0.23 -5.19
C ASN A 155 -15.84 1.74 -5.08
N ILE A 156 -14.61 2.17 -5.38
CA ILE A 156 -14.26 3.58 -5.55
C ILE A 156 -13.96 3.85 -7.03
N SER A 157 -14.66 4.84 -7.60
CA SER A 157 -14.42 5.28 -8.97
C SER A 157 -12.97 5.73 -9.15
N GLY A 158 -12.28 5.19 -10.15
CA GLY A 158 -10.86 5.48 -10.41
C GLY A 158 -9.87 4.58 -9.66
N ALA A 159 -10.31 3.83 -8.65
CA ALA A 159 -9.48 2.93 -7.85
C ALA A 159 -9.95 1.46 -7.90
N THR A 160 -10.75 1.08 -8.90
CA THR A 160 -11.38 -0.25 -8.99
C THR A 160 -10.41 -1.41 -8.83
N LEU A 161 -9.25 -1.34 -9.48
CA LEU A 161 -8.27 -2.44 -9.42
C LEU A 161 -7.63 -2.55 -8.04
N SER A 162 -7.32 -1.43 -7.40
CA SER A 162 -6.82 -1.40 -6.02
C SER A 162 -7.87 -1.92 -5.05
N CYS A 163 -9.14 -1.51 -5.19
CA CYS A 163 -10.25 -2.02 -4.38
C CYS A 163 -10.38 -3.54 -4.52
N ALA A 164 -10.25 -4.07 -5.74
CA ALA A 164 -10.39 -5.49 -6.01
C ALA A 164 -9.28 -6.29 -5.34
N HIS A 165 -8.02 -5.89 -5.56
CA HIS A 165 -6.89 -6.62 -5.04
C HIS A 165 -6.72 -6.50 -3.52
N ILE A 166 -7.13 -5.38 -2.91
CA ILE A 166 -7.22 -5.28 -1.45
C ILE A 166 -8.29 -6.25 -0.92
N THR A 167 -9.47 -6.28 -1.54
CA THR A 167 -10.55 -7.21 -1.17
C THR A 167 -10.09 -8.68 -1.28
N ASP A 168 -9.41 -9.03 -2.37
CA ASP A 168 -8.78 -10.34 -2.55
C ASP A 168 -7.71 -10.63 -1.48
N GLY A 169 -6.94 -9.62 -1.09
CA GLY A 169 -6.00 -9.69 0.03
C GLY A 169 -6.69 -10.09 1.33
N ILE A 170 -7.82 -9.45 1.67
CA ILE A 170 -8.58 -9.75 2.88
C ILE A 170 -9.22 -11.15 2.83
N ASN A 171 -9.81 -11.53 1.69
CA ASN A 171 -10.30 -12.90 1.48
C ASN A 171 -9.18 -13.94 1.67
N ARG A 172 -7.97 -13.65 1.17
CA ARG A 172 -6.81 -14.53 1.35
C ARG A 172 -6.36 -14.60 2.80
N LEU A 173 -6.23 -13.46 3.48
CA LEU A 173 -5.67 -13.39 4.84
C LEU A 173 -6.59 -14.02 5.88
N THR A 174 -7.91 -13.81 5.79
CA THR A 174 -8.88 -14.46 6.71
C THR A 174 -8.86 -15.99 6.57
N GLN A 175 -8.77 -16.51 5.33
CA GLN A 175 -8.58 -17.96 5.11
C GLN A 175 -7.20 -18.45 5.56
N THR A 176 -6.16 -17.63 5.41
CA THR A 176 -4.81 -17.94 5.89
C THR A 176 -4.80 -18.07 7.41
N TRP A 177 -5.47 -17.16 8.12
CA TRP A 177 -5.64 -17.26 9.56
C TRP A 177 -6.32 -18.57 9.93
N ARG A 178 -7.49 -18.86 9.33
CA ARG A 178 -8.29 -20.05 9.64
C ARG A 178 -7.55 -21.37 9.40
N LEU A 179 -6.76 -21.45 8.33
CA LEU A 179 -6.11 -22.68 7.91
C LEU A 179 -4.73 -22.88 8.52
N VAL A 180 -4.09 -21.81 9.02
CA VAL A 180 -2.68 -21.84 9.43
C VAL A 180 -2.44 -21.13 10.76
N LEU A 181 -2.85 -19.87 10.90
CA LEU A 181 -2.43 -19.05 12.04
C LEU A 181 -3.25 -19.33 13.31
N SER A 182 -4.50 -19.78 13.19
CA SER A 182 -5.37 -20.07 14.34
C SER A 182 -4.94 -21.28 15.18
N GLN A 183 -3.96 -22.04 14.71
CA GLN A 183 -3.45 -23.26 15.36
C GLN A 183 -2.14 -23.01 16.12
N ARG A 184 -1.70 -21.75 16.22
CA ARG A 184 -0.38 -21.36 16.73
C ARG A 184 -0.46 -20.64 18.07
#